data_AF-A0A9W4T595-F1
#
_entry.id   AF-A0A9W4T595-F1
#
_cell.length_a   1.000
_cell.length_b   1.000
_cell.length_c   1.000
_cell.angle_alpha   90.00
_cell.angle_beta   90.00
_cell.angle_gamma   90.00
#
_symmetry.space_group_name_H-M   'P 1'
#
loop_
_entity.id
_entity.type
_entity.pdbx_description
1 polymer ?
#
loop_
_entity_poly.entity_id
_entity_poly.type
_entity_poly.pdbx_seq_one_letter_code
_entity_poly.pdbx_strand_id
1 'polypeptide(L)'
;MTNKDQLQKELLAEVKEGIKPSDLKRKLKRSKSADDITQIPTPPPPPNHLLTDQLKEKQTEIESLRKQKDDKDLKITELKQQLDDSLVARIAGLHVFGKEHESRTQVEQELNETIDQASSELNQGDDEITQLRTKLFQATQQVNSLQRELNLTRINRNSPVKDSPVYNDNFLTNLDYLQYALYALMQRKNNLAHFTGSDSPQEIQAVKKVNQIFADFCKNEIGGQDINEIRTKLNGRTLTEILEENEDYETKTDELTRKKGELEAEITSLTTAYKNRVNEKERLITRLQEEKKELQTKVKNKAKLLDEEQLEAKKSEGRITSLETQLTELKTEIQQDQQEHHDQLRQINLLFDPNAKNYSEIDFTGSSCPKGQREQNNPNPEQMEKKEVGTQWDLKERAREGKRYVESEIKNQVQQTVNPHLNKVKETALKPRAYYNDQPPFYR
;
A
#
# COMPACT_ATOMS: atom_id res chain seq x y z
N MET A 1 -5.50 -28.18 -22.58
CA MET A 1 -5.68 -27.38 -23.82
C MET A 1 -5.90 -28.33 -24.99
N THR A 2 -7.15 -28.64 -25.30
CA THR A 2 -7.52 -29.33 -26.54
C THR A 2 -7.77 -28.26 -27.60
N ASN A 3 -6.92 -28.27 -28.62
CA ASN A 3 -6.82 -27.23 -29.63
C ASN A 3 -8.10 -27.22 -30.49
N LYS A 4 -8.51 -26.05 -31.00
CA LYS A 4 -9.70 -25.88 -31.85
C LYS A 4 -9.73 -26.85 -33.05
N ASP A 5 -8.54 -27.28 -33.48
CA ASP A 5 -8.29 -28.27 -34.52
C ASP A 5 -8.71 -29.70 -34.15
N GLN A 6 -8.69 -30.07 -32.85
CA GLN A 6 -9.16 -31.37 -32.38
C GLN A 6 -10.69 -31.46 -32.44
N LEU A 7 -11.40 -30.39 -32.08
CA LEU A 7 -12.86 -30.36 -32.13
C LEU A 7 -13.39 -30.37 -33.58
N GLN A 8 -12.69 -29.69 -34.50
CA GLN A 8 -13.01 -29.77 -35.94
C GLN A 8 -12.72 -31.16 -36.53
N LYS A 9 -11.66 -31.85 -36.07
CA LYS A 9 -11.37 -33.23 -36.49
C LYS A 9 -12.39 -34.24 -35.98
N GLU A 10 -12.89 -34.04 -34.76
CA GLU A 10 -13.88 -34.95 -34.14
C GLU A 10 -15.26 -34.80 -34.78
N LEU A 11 -15.69 -33.56 -35.08
CA LEU A 11 -16.93 -33.29 -35.83
C LEU A 11 -16.88 -33.81 -37.28
N LEU A 12 -15.72 -33.80 -37.93
CA LEU A 12 -15.55 -34.39 -39.27
C LEU A 12 -15.50 -35.93 -39.23
N ALA A 13 -15.14 -36.54 -38.10
CA ALA A 13 -15.10 -38.00 -37.94
C ALA A 13 -16.46 -38.62 -37.57
N GLU A 14 -17.38 -37.86 -36.94
CA GLU A 14 -18.74 -38.33 -36.62
C GLU A 14 -19.77 -38.13 -37.75
N VAL A 15 -19.43 -37.33 -38.78
CA VAL A 15 -20.22 -37.30 -40.03
C VAL A 15 -19.94 -38.59 -40.80
N LYS A 16 -20.69 -39.64 -40.46
CA LYS A 16 -20.67 -40.93 -41.17
C LYS A 16 -20.85 -40.71 -42.68
N GLU A 17 -19.79 -40.98 -43.44
CA GLU A 17 -19.83 -41.13 -44.89
C GLU A 17 -20.88 -42.18 -45.26
N GLY A 18 -21.95 -41.80 -45.95
CA GLY A 18 -22.85 -42.80 -46.52
C GLY A 18 -24.21 -42.35 -47.05
N ILE A 19 -24.75 -41.19 -46.66
CA ILE A 19 -26.06 -40.76 -47.17
C ILE A 19 -25.93 -39.43 -47.88
N LYS A 20 -25.69 -39.50 -49.19
CA LYS A 20 -25.76 -38.32 -50.05
C LYS A 20 -27.20 -37.81 -50.08
N PRO A 21 -27.46 -36.49 -49.94
CA PRO A 21 -28.80 -35.91 -50.05
C PRO A 21 -29.54 -36.25 -51.37
N SER A 22 -28.80 -36.68 -52.40
CA SER A 22 -29.35 -37.17 -53.67
C SER A 22 -30.04 -38.53 -53.58
N ASP A 23 -29.74 -39.38 -52.59
CA ASP A 23 -30.33 -40.73 -52.47
C ASP A 23 -31.74 -40.73 -51.86
N LEU A 24 -32.10 -39.70 -51.11
CA LEU A 24 -33.46 -39.50 -50.59
C LEU A 24 -34.48 -39.15 -51.70
N LYS A 25 -34.05 -38.55 -52.81
CA LYS A 25 -34.95 -38.25 -53.95
C LYS A 25 -35.22 -39.44 -54.86
N ARG A 26 -34.45 -40.54 -54.77
CA ARG A 26 -34.58 -41.68 -55.69
C ARG A 26 -35.58 -42.76 -55.23
N LYS A 27 -35.95 -42.78 -53.95
CA LYS A 27 -36.92 -43.75 -53.40
C LYS A 27 -38.39 -43.32 -53.49
N LEU A 28 -38.69 -42.09 -53.95
CA LEU A 28 -40.07 -41.60 -54.04
C LEU A 28 -40.73 -41.70 -55.43
N LYS A 29 -40.07 -42.32 -56.44
CA LYS A 29 -40.58 -42.38 -57.82
C LYS A 29 -40.88 -43.79 -58.38
N ARG A 30 -40.93 -44.83 -57.55
CA ARG A 30 -41.29 -46.19 -58.01
C ARG A 30 -42.37 -46.84 -57.13
N SER A 31 -43.60 -46.44 -57.38
CA SER A 31 -44.79 -47.23 -57.10
C SER A 31 -45.90 -46.78 -58.06
N LYS A 32 -45.67 -47.05 -59.35
CA LYS A 32 -46.71 -47.20 -60.37
C LYS A 32 -46.99 -48.70 -60.49
N SER A 33 -48.06 -49.18 -59.86
CA SER A 33 -48.80 -50.38 -60.26
C SER A 33 -49.91 -50.65 -59.24
N ALA A 34 -51.13 -50.28 -59.61
CA ALA A 34 -52.38 -50.95 -59.20
C ALA A 34 -53.53 -50.22 -59.91
N ASP A 35 -53.56 -50.35 -61.24
CA ASP A 35 -54.84 -50.51 -61.91
C ASP A 35 -55.47 -51.79 -61.33
N ASP A 36 -56.79 -51.79 -61.17
CA ASP A 36 -57.66 -52.94 -60.89
C ASP A 36 -58.25 -53.03 -59.46
N ILE A 37 -59.17 -52.10 -59.14
CA ILE A 37 -60.32 -52.38 -58.27
C ILE A 37 -61.54 -51.68 -58.88
N THR A 38 -62.22 -52.38 -59.79
CA THR A 38 -63.61 -52.09 -60.18
C THR A 38 -64.55 -52.58 -59.09
N GLN A 39 -64.90 -51.71 -58.14
CA GLN A 39 -66.16 -51.76 -57.39
C GLN A 39 -66.35 -50.37 -56.80
N ILE A 40 -67.24 -49.58 -57.39
CA ILE A 40 -67.64 -48.27 -56.90
C ILE A 40 -68.74 -48.51 -55.85
N PRO A 41 -68.49 -48.33 -54.54
CA PRO A 41 -69.56 -48.08 -53.60
C PRO A 41 -70.01 -46.64 -53.84
N THR A 42 -71.32 -46.46 -53.94
CA THR A 42 -72.04 -45.19 -54.01
C THR A 42 -71.39 -44.15 -53.06
N PRO A 43 -71.12 -42.92 -53.53
CA PRO A 43 -70.45 -41.90 -52.74
C PRO A 43 -71.20 -41.72 -51.40
N PRO A 44 -70.50 -41.84 -50.26
CA PRO A 44 -71.12 -41.60 -48.97
C PRO A 44 -71.70 -40.18 -48.95
N PRO A 45 -72.86 -39.98 -48.30
CA PRO A 45 -73.51 -38.68 -48.24
C PRO A 45 -72.54 -37.61 -47.74
N PRO A 46 -72.63 -36.37 -48.26
CA PRO A 46 -71.69 -35.31 -47.94
C PRO A 46 -71.56 -35.17 -46.43
N PRO A 47 -70.33 -35.05 -45.90
CA PRO A 47 -70.09 -35.01 -44.47
C PRO A 47 -70.95 -33.91 -43.84
N ASN A 48 -71.68 -34.31 -42.81
CA ASN A 48 -72.57 -33.47 -42.02
C ASN A 48 -71.87 -32.13 -41.71
N HIS A 49 -72.49 -30.98 -42.05
CA HIS A 49 -71.91 -29.64 -41.90
C HIS A 49 -71.31 -29.37 -40.50
N LEU A 50 -71.81 -30.05 -39.48
CA LEU A 50 -71.30 -30.01 -38.10
C LEU A 50 -69.82 -30.45 -37.97
N LEU A 51 -69.38 -31.46 -38.74
CA LEU A 51 -68.01 -31.98 -38.71
C LEU A 51 -67.02 -31.00 -39.36
N THR A 52 -67.45 -30.29 -40.41
CA THR A 52 -66.63 -29.27 -41.06
C THR A 52 -66.39 -28.06 -40.16
N ASP A 53 -67.36 -27.67 -39.34
CA ASP A 53 -67.21 -26.54 -38.43
C ASP A 53 -66.31 -26.90 -37.23
N GLN A 54 -66.46 -28.10 -36.66
CA GLN A 54 -65.54 -28.61 -35.62
C GLN A 54 -64.09 -28.73 -36.12
N LEU A 55 -63.88 -29.16 -37.37
CA LEU A 55 -62.54 -29.22 -37.97
C LEU A 55 -61.93 -27.82 -38.10
N LYS A 56 -62.71 -26.81 -38.50
CA LYS A 56 -62.22 -25.43 -38.58
C LYS A 56 -61.86 -24.88 -37.21
N GLU A 57 -62.67 -25.13 -36.19
CA GLU A 57 -62.39 -24.69 -34.81
C GLU A 57 -61.08 -25.32 -34.28
N LYS A 58 -60.93 -26.64 -34.46
CA LYS A 58 -59.69 -27.36 -34.10
C LYS A 58 -58.48 -26.86 -34.90
N GLN A 59 -58.66 -26.53 -36.17
CA GLN A 59 -57.61 -25.95 -37.00
C GLN A 59 -57.14 -24.60 -36.43
N THR A 60 -58.09 -23.73 -36.04
CA THR A 60 -57.78 -22.43 -35.43
C THR A 60 -57.12 -22.56 -34.06
N GLU A 61 -57.54 -23.54 -33.26
CA GLU A 61 -56.91 -23.85 -31.97
C GLU A 61 -55.46 -24.33 -32.14
N ILE A 62 -55.21 -25.24 -33.10
CA ILE A 62 -53.86 -25.71 -33.42
C ILE A 62 -52.97 -24.55 -33.91
N GLU A 63 -53.49 -23.65 -34.74
CA GLU A 63 -52.75 -22.47 -35.19
C GLU A 63 -52.45 -21.51 -34.03
N SER A 64 -53.39 -21.31 -33.11
CA SER A 64 -53.18 -20.53 -31.88
C SER A 64 -52.08 -21.14 -31.00
N LEU A 65 -52.15 -22.45 -30.74
CA LEU A 65 -51.14 -23.16 -29.95
C LEU A 65 -49.75 -23.15 -30.61
N ARG A 66 -49.68 -23.27 -31.95
CA ARG A 66 -48.41 -23.12 -32.69
C ARG A 66 -47.83 -21.73 -32.50
N LYS A 67 -48.64 -20.68 -32.65
CA LYS A 67 -48.19 -19.30 -32.42
C LYS A 67 -47.72 -19.08 -30.98
N GLN A 68 -48.47 -19.57 -30.00
CA GLN A 68 -48.09 -19.47 -28.59
C GLN A 68 -46.78 -20.23 -28.29
N LYS A 69 -46.56 -21.37 -28.94
CA LYS A 69 -45.30 -22.11 -28.82
C LYS A 69 -44.14 -21.31 -29.42
N ASP A 70 -44.30 -20.78 -30.62
CA ASP A 70 -43.26 -19.99 -31.28
C ASP A 70 -42.91 -18.73 -30.48
N ASP A 71 -43.92 -18.05 -29.91
CA ASP A 71 -43.73 -16.89 -29.02
C ASP A 71 -42.97 -17.28 -27.74
N LYS A 72 -43.27 -18.44 -27.14
CA LYS A 72 -42.56 -18.96 -25.96
C LYS A 72 -41.13 -19.34 -26.28
N ASP A 73 -40.89 -20.01 -27.40
CA ASP A 73 -39.55 -20.39 -27.85
C ASP A 73 -38.69 -19.14 -28.11
N LEU A 74 -39.26 -18.09 -28.71
CA LEU A 74 -38.59 -16.81 -28.93
C LEU A 74 -38.24 -16.12 -27.61
N LYS A 75 -39.17 -16.10 -26.65
CA LYS A 75 -38.94 -15.54 -25.31
C LYS A 75 -37.87 -16.33 -24.53
N ILE A 76 -37.82 -17.65 -24.67
CA ILE A 76 -36.77 -18.48 -24.07
C ILE A 76 -35.40 -18.14 -24.68
N THR A 77 -35.31 -17.96 -25.99
CA THR A 77 -34.04 -17.55 -26.63
C THR A 77 -33.59 -16.16 -26.20
N GLU A 78 -34.52 -15.21 -26.06
CA GLU A 78 -34.20 -13.86 -25.58
C GLU A 78 -33.71 -13.87 -24.12
N LEU A 79 -34.40 -14.59 -23.23
CA LEU A 79 -33.98 -14.73 -21.83
C LEU A 79 -32.62 -15.42 -21.68
N LYS A 80 -32.33 -16.42 -22.54
CA LYS A 80 -31.01 -17.06 -22.57
C LYS A 80 -29.92 -16.07 -22.97
N GLN A 81 -30.15 -15.27 -24.00
CA GLN A 81 -29.19 -14.25 -24.43
C GLN A 81 -28.96 -13.21 -23.33
N GLN A 82 -30.02 -12.73 -22.67
CA GLN A 82 -29.91 -11.78 -21.55
C GLN A 82 -29.11 -12.37 -20.37
N LEU A 83 -29.30 -13.66 -20.07
CA LEU A 83 -28.55 -14.34 -19.02
C LEU A 83 -27.06 -14.45 -19.40
N ASP A 84 -26.76 -14.84 -20.64
CA ASP A 84 -25.39 -14.97 -21.13
C ASP A 84 -24.67 -13.60 -21.09
N ASP A 85 -25.32 -12.52 -21.54
CA ASP A 85 -24.79 -11.16 -21.50
C ASP A 85 -24.53 -10.69 -20.06
N SER A 86 -25.45 -11.00 -19.13
CA SER A 86 -25.30 -10.70 -17.70
C SER A 86 -24.13 -11.45 -17.07
N LEU A 87 -23.94 -12.73 -17.41
CA LEU A 87 -22.82 -13.54 -16.91
C LEU A 87 -21.48 -13.03 -17.45
N VAL A 88 -21.41 -12.66 -18.73
CA VAL A 88 -20.21 -12.07 -19.34
C VAL A 88 -19.86 -10.75 -18.65
N ALA A 89 -20.85 -9.88 -18.41
CA ALA A 89 -20.64 -8.62 -17.69
C ALA A 89 -20.13 -8.85 -16.27
N ARG A 90 -20.69 -9.83 -15.54
CA ARG A 90 -20.25 -10.20 -14.18
C ARG A 90 -18.82 -10.73 -14.17
N ILE A 91 -18.44 -11.57 -15.12
CA ILE A 91 -17.08 -12.10 -15.26
C ILE A 91 -16.09 -10.95 -15.53
N ALA A 92 -16.44 -10.01 -16.42
CA ALA A 92 -15.63 -8.83 -16.68
C ALA A 92 -15.46 -7.96 -15.42
N GLY A 93 -16.56 -7.72 -14.67
CA GLY A 93 -16.52 -6.99 -13.41
C GLY A 93 -15.63 -7.65 -12.35
N LEU A 94 -15.72 -8.98 -12.20
CA LEU A 94 -14.85 -9.74 -11.30
C LEU A 94 -13.37 -9.66 -11.69
N HIS A 95 -13.07 -9.63 -12.98
CA HIS A 95 -11.69 -9.47 -13.45
C HIS A 95 -11.12 -8.09 -13.15
N VAL A 96 -11.92 -7.03 -13.33
CA VAL A 96 -11.53 -5.66 -12.94
C VAL A 96 -11.32 -5.56 -11.43
N PHE A 97 -12.25 -6.11 -10.64
CA PHE A 97 -12.14 -6.15 -9.18
C PHE A 97 -10.88 -6.90 -8.71
N GLY A 98 -10.57 -8.05 -9.31
CA GLY A 98 -9.35 -8.81 -9.00
C GLY A 98 -8.07 -8.00 -9.21
N LYS A 99 -7.98 -7.28 -10.34
CA LYS A 99 -6.83 -6.39 -10.63
C LYS A 99 -6.73 -5.22 -9.65
N GLU A 100 -7.86 -4.58 -9.32
CA GLU A 100 -7.88 -3.48 -8.34
C GLU A 100 -7.47 -3.99 -6.94
N HIS A 101 -7.92 -5.19 -6.55
CA HIS A 101 -7.54 -5.81 -5.30
C HIS A 101 -6.03 -6.12 -5.23
N GLU A 102 -5.46 -6.74 -6.28
CA GLU A 102 -4.02 -7.01 -6.35
C GLU A 102 -3.18 -5.72 -6.28
N SER A 103 -3.57 -4.69 -7.02
CA SER A 103 -2.91 -3.38 -6.97
C SER A 103 -2.99 -2.76 -5.57
N ARG A 104 -4.14 -2.87 -4.90
CA ARG A 104 -4.30 -2.39 -3.53
C ARG A 104 -3.40 -3.14 -2.54
N THR A 105 -3.27 -4.44 -2.68
CA THR A 105 -2.36 -5.26 -1.86
C THR A 105 -0.90 -4.87 -2.07
N GLN A 106 -0.49 -4.57 -3.30
CA GLN A 106 0.87 -4.09 -3.60
C GLN A 106 1.14 -2.74 -2.93
N VAL A 107 0.24 -1.77 -3.07
CA VAL A 107 0.38 -0.45 -2.42
C VAL A 107 0.41 -0.58 -0.90
N GLU A 108 -0.37 -1.50 -0.32
CA GLU A 108 -0.33 -1.76 1.12
C GLU A 108 1.01 -2.35 1.58
N GLN A 109 1.62 -3.23 0.79
CA GLN A 109 2.97 -3.75 1.06
C GLN A 109 4.03 -2.64 0.99
N GLU A 110 4.02 -1.83 -0.06
CA GLU A 110 4.95 -0.69 -0.23
C GLU A 110 4.81 0.33 0.91
N LEU A 111 3.57 0.59 1.35
CA LEU A 111 3.31 1.48 2.48
C LEU A 111 3.90 0.93 3.79
N ASN A 112 3.73 -0.37 4.05
CA ASN A 112 4.28 -1.00 5.23
C ASN A 112 5.82 -0.99 5.23
N GLU A 113 6.45 -1.28 4.09
CA GLU A 113 7.91 -1.18 3.94
C GLU A 113 8.42 0.25 4.19
N THR A 114 7.69 1.26 3.69
CA THR A 114 8.02 2.68 3.91
C THR A 114 7.88 3.06 5.39
N ILE A 115 6.86 2.56 6.08
CA ILE A 115 6.67 2.76 7.52
C ILE A 115 7.81 2.14 8.30
N ASP A 116 8.18 0.89 8.00
CA ASP A 116 9.27 0.18 8.68
C ASP A 116 10.62 0.89 8.49
N GLN A 117 10.92 1.36 7.28
CA GLN A 117 12.12 2.15 7.02
C GLN A 117 12.11 3.47 7.83
N ALA A 118 11.00 4.22 7.80
CA ALA A 118 10.89 5.47 8.54
C ALA A 118 11.01 5.28 10.05
N SER A 119 10.46 4.18 10.59
CA SER A 119 10.60 3.78 11.98
C SER A 119 12.05 3.44 12.33
N SER A 120 12.75 2.70 11.47
CA SER A 120 14.18 2.40 11.67
C SER A 120 15.04 3.67 11.68
N GLU A 121 14.79 4.61 10.78
CA GLU A 121 15.52 5.88 10.72
C GLU A 121 15.26 6.76 11.96
N LEU A 122 14.03 6.75 12.49
CA LEU A 122 13.71 7.45 13.74
C LEU A 122 14.46 6.85 14.93
N ASN A 123 14.47 5.52 15.06
CA ASN A 123 15.18 4.84 16.14
C ASN A 123 16.69 5.13 16.09
N GLN A 124 17.29 5.11 14.88
CA GLN A 124 18.69 5.48 14.71
C GLN A 124 18.95 6.94 15.15
N GLY A 125 18.05 7.86 14.79
CA GLY A 125 18.14 9.26 15.22
C GLY A 125 18.07 9.41 16.75
N ASP A 126 17.20 8.65 17.41
CA ASP A 126 17.08 8.66 18.88
C ASP A 126 18.33 8.10 19.57
N ASP A 127 18.95 7.05 19.00
CA ASP A 127 20.21 6.50 19.47
C ASP A 127 21.35 7.53 19.36
N GLU A 128 21.46 8.22 18.21
CA GLU A 128 22.44 9.28 17.99
C GLU A 128 22.25 10.44 18.98
N ILE A 129 21.00 10.89 19.20
CA ILE A 129 20.67 11.92 20.19
C ILE A 129 21.08 11.47 21.60
N THR A 130 20.84 10.22 21.96
CA THR A 130 21.19 9.66 23.27
C THR A 130 22.71 9.64 23.48
N GLN A 131 23.47 9.29 22.43
CA GLN A 131 24.94 9.36 22.47
C GLN A 131 25.44 10.80 22.64
N LEU A 132 24.87 11.76 21.90
CA LEU A 132 25.23 13.18 22.02
C LEU A 132 24.91 13.74 23.40
N ARG A 133 23.76 13.42 23.98
CA ARG A 133 23.39 13.80 25.35
C ARG A 133 24.40 13.26 26.37
N THR A 134 24.83 12.02 26.20
CA THR A 134 25.84 11.40 27.07
C THR A 134 27.18 12.14 26.97
N LYS A 135 27.64 12.46 25.75
CA LYS A 135 28.87 13.23 25.53
C LYS A 135 28.78 14.65 26.13
N LEU A 136 27.64 15.32 25.93
CA LEU A 136 27.40 16.66 26.49
C LEU A 136 27.45 16.65 28.02
N PHE A 137 26.84 15.63 28.65
CA PHE A 137 26.88 15.45 30.09
C PHE A 137 28.32 15.25 30.59
N GLN A 138 29.11 14.40 29.93
CA GLN A 138 30.53 14.18 30.28
C GLN A 138 31.36 15.47 30.15
N ALA A 139 31.21 16.21 29.05
CA ALA A 139 31.89 17.48 28.85
C ALA A 139 31.50 18.50 29.94
N THR A 140 30.22 18.54 30.33
CA THR A 140 29.74 19.41 31.42
C THR A 140 30.38 19.05 32.76
N GLN A 141 30.53 17.75 33.06
CA GLN A 141 31.23 17.30 34.28
C GLN A 141 32.70 17.74 34.29
N GLN A 142 33.39 17.64 33.15
CA GLN A 142 34.78 18.08 33.01
C GLN A 142 34.94 19.60 33.18
N VAL A 143 34.05 20.39 32.58
CA VAL A 143 34.04 21.85 32.78
C VAL A 143 33.87 22.19 34.25
N ASN A 144 32.94 21.52 34.94
CA ASN A 144 32.72 21.73 36.36
C ASN A 144 33.93 21.33 37.23
N SER A 145 34.63 20.24 36.91
CA SER A 145 35.84 19.85 37.65
C SER A 145 36.98 20.85 37.45
N LEU A 146 37.22 21.29 36.21
CA LEU A 146 38.23 22.30 35.90
C LEU A 146 37.90 23.64 36.56
N GLN A 147 36.63 24.02 36.62
CA GLN A 147 36.22 25.26 37.29
C GLN A 147 36.44 25.20 38.80
N ARG A 148 36.22 24.03 39.44
CA ARG A 148 36.57 23.83 40.86
C ARG A 148 38.07 23.91 41.09
N GLU A 149 38.86 23.25 40.23
CA GLU A 149 40.32 23.28 40.30
C GLU A 149 40.87 24.72 40.14
N LEU A 150 40.36 25.46 39.16
CA LEU A 150 40.70 26.86 38.94
C LEU A 150 40.38 27.73 40.17
N ASN A 151 39.23 27.51 40.81
CA ASN A 151 38.86 28.19 42.04
C ASN A 151 39.79 27.83 43.21
N LEU A 152 40.18 26.57 43.38
CA LEU A 152 41.16 26.15 44.39
C LEU A 152 42.52 26.79 44.16
N THR A 153 42.99 26.82 42.92
CA THR A 153 44.26 27.49 42.55
C THR A 153 44.20 28.98 42.85
N ARG A 154 43.07 29.66 42.57
CA ARG A 154 42.86 31.06 42.94
C ARG A 154 42.90 31.27 44.46
N ILE A 155 42.25 30.40 45.24
CA ILE A 155 42.28 30.50 46.71
C ILE A 155 43.69 30.26 47.24
N ASN A 156 44.41 29.26 46.74
CA ASN A 156 45.78 28.96 47.16
C ASN A 156 46.76 30.09 46.79
N ARG A 157 46.58 30.72 45.63
CA ARG A 157 47.40 31.86 45.19
C ARG A 157 47.11 33.13 45.98
N ASN A 158 45.85 33.37 46.33
CA ASN A 158 45.41 34.57 47.06
C ASN A 158 45.34 34.37 48.57
N SER A 159 45.71 33.20 49.10
CA SER A 159 45.77 32.98 50.54
C SER A 159 46.95 33.79 51.09
N PRO A 160 46.72 34.84 51.88
CA PRO A 160 47.81 35.60 52.47
C PRO A 160 48.62 34.63 53.34
N VAL A 161 49.90 34.53 53.05
CA VAL A 161 50.87 33.82 53.89
C VAL A 161 50.65 34.32 55.32
N LYS A 162 50.27 33.40 56.22
CA LYS A 162 49.76 33.68 57.57
C LYS A 162 50.73 34.39 58.52
N ASP A 163 51.91 34.80 58.05
CA ASP A 163 52.93 35.46 58.84
C ASP A 163 53.06 36.97 58.57
N SER A 164 52.16 37.58 57.79
CA SER A 164 52.14 39.03 57.65
C SER A 164 51.30 39.66 58.79
N PRO A 165 51.89 40.54 59.63
CA PRO A 165 51.19 41.15 60.75
C PRO A 165 50.03 42.00 60.23
N VAL A 166 48.85 41.76 60.80
CA VAL A 166 47.59 42.45 60.49
C VAL A 166 47.77 43.94 60.78
N TYR A 167 48.04 44.73 59.74
CA TYR A 167 47.86 46.17 59.79
C TYR A 167 46.42 46.51 59.37
N ASN A 168 45.79 47.30 60.22
CA ASN A 168 44.38 47.63 60.20
C ASN A 168 44.14 48.77 59.18
N ASP A 169 43.94 48.42 57.90
CA ASP A 169 43.71 49.39 56.82
C ASP A 169 42.22 49.66 56.60
N ASN A 170 41.74 50.73 57.23
CA ASN A 170 40.40 51.29 57.04
C ASN A 170 40.40 52.56 56.14
N PHE A 171 41.42 52.78 55.30
CA PHE A 171 41.60 54.11 54.68
C PHE A 171 42.11 54.17 53.22
N LEU A 172 41.80 53.21 52.35
CA LEU A 172 42.12 53.37 50.91
C LEU A 172 40.87 53.36 50.04
N THR A 173 40.45 54.58 49.68
CA THR A 173 39.33 54.83 48.76
C THR A 173 39.75 54.57 47.31
N ASN A 174 38.78 54.22 46.46
CA ASN A 174 38.91 53.87 45.03
C ASN A 174 39.74 54.84 44.16
N LEU A 175 40.07 56.03 44.65
CA LEU A 175 40.83 57.05 43.92
C LEU A 175 42.34 56.73 43.87
N ASP A 176 42.89 56.14 44.94
CA ASP A 176 44.32 55.84 45.02
C ASP A 176 44.72 54.67 44.10
N TYR A 177 43.81 53.72 43.90
CA TYR A 177 44.06 52.56 43.03
C TYR A 177 44.13 52.96 41.55
N LEU A 178 43.28 53.92 41.12
CA LEU A 178 43.30 54.45 39.76
C LEU A 178 44.53 55.33 39.51
N GLN A 179 44.93 56.11 40.51
CA GLN A 179 46.13 56.95 40.44
C GLN A 179 47.42 56.11 40.39
N TYR A 180 47.44 54.97 41.10
CA TYR A 180 48.55 54.03 41.04
C TYR A 180 48.63 53.30 39.67
N ALA A 181 47.50 52.86 39.12
CA ALA A 181 47.44 52.23 37.81
C ALA A 181 47.89 53.16 36.66
N LEU A 182 47.48 54.44 36.70
CA LEU A 182 47.91 55.47 35.75
C LEU A 182 49.40 55.81 35.89
N TYR A 183 49.93 55.87 37.11
CA TYR A 183 51.35 56.10 37.35
C TYR A 183 52.21 54.93 36.83
N ALA A 184 51.78 53.69 37.04
CA ALA A 184 52.48 52.49 36.56
C ALA A 184 52.53 52.40 35.02
N LEU A 185 51.45 52.76 34.33
CA LEU A 185 51.39 52.81 32.86
C LEU A 185 52.28 53.91 32.27
N MET A 186 52.36 55.08 32.92
CA MET A 186 53.25 56.16 32.48
C MET A 186 54.74 55.83 32.66
N GLN A 187 55.11 55.09 33.70
CA GLN A 187 56.51 54.70 33.93
C GLN A 187 56.99 53.60 32.95
N ARG A 188 56.09 52.71 32.48
CA ARG A 188 56.45 51.63 31.53
C ARG A 188 56.87 52.15 30.15
N LYS A 189 56.36 53.29 29.70
CA LYS A 189 56.66 53.84 28.36
C LYS A 189 57.92 54.72 28.31
N ASN A 190 58.40 55.20 29.46
CA ASN A 190 59.52 56.16 29.53
C ASN A 190 60.81 55.64 30.18
N ASN A 191 60.83 54.44 30.77
CA ASN A 191 61.98 53.95 31.56
C ASN A 191 62.61 52.64 31.06
N LEU A 192 62.68 52.37 29.75
CA LEU A 192 63.82 51.58 29.28
C LEU A 192 65.04 52.52 29.23
N ALA A 193 65.54 52.88 30.41
CA ALA A 193 66.79 53.60 30.53
C ALA A 193 67.91 52.68 30.02
N HIS A 194 68.55 53.05 28.92
CA HIS A 194 69.83 52.45 28.55
C HIS A 194 70.82 52.79 29.66
N PHE A 195 71.14 51.79 30.48
CA PHE A 195 72.16 51.89 31.51
C PHE A 195 73.51 52.10 30.80
N THR A 196 74.07 53.30 30.91
CA THR A 196 75.37 53.66 30.33
C THR A 196 76.53 53.36 31.28
N GLY A 197 76.22 53.02 32.53
CA GLY A 197 77.21 52.80 33.58
C GLY A 197 77.87 54.09 34.05
N SER A 198 77.25 55.26 33.82
CA SER A 198 77.79 56.52 34.30
C SER A 198 77.49 56.70 35.80
N ASP A 199 78.45 57.26 36.54
CA ASP A 199 78.27 57.65 37.94
C ASP A 199 77.38 58.90 38.12
N SER A 200 76.56 59.24 37.11
CA SER A 200 75.69 60.40 37.21
C SER A 200 74.68 60.19 38.35
N PRO A 201 74.51 61.18 39.26
CA PRO A 201 73.58 61.07 40.38
C PRO A 201 72.13 60.78 39.96
N GLN A 202 71.76 61.18 38.74
CA GLN A 202 70.45 60.97 38.15
C GLN A 202 70.24 59.52 37.72
N GLU A 203 71.24 58.88 37.10
CA GLU A 203 71.20 57.46 36.73
C GLU A 203 71.16 56.58 37.99
N ILE A 204 71.94 56.94 39.02
CA ILE A 204 71.90 56.27 40.33
C ILE A 204 70.52 56.39 41.00
N GLN A 205 69.88 57.56 40.94
CA GLN A 205 68.51 57.73 41.45
C GLN A 205 67.48 56.92 40.66
N ALA A 206 67.61 56.86 39.33
CA ALA A 206 66.73 56.07 38.49
C ALA A 206 66.85 54.57 38.81
N VAL A 207 68.08 54.05 38.97
CA VAL A 207 68.32 52.66 39.37
C VAL A 207 67.78 52.38 40.77
N LYS A 208 67.98 53.27 41.74
CA LYS A 208 67.38 53.14 43.08
C LYS A 208 65.86 53.05 43.01
N LYS A 209 65.23 53.85 42.16
CA LYS A 209 63.78 53.84 41.97
C LYS A 209 63.30 52.54 41.31
N VAL A 210 63.99 52.05 40.29
CA VAL A 210 63.66 50.77 39.65
C VAL A 210 63.83 49.60 40.61
N ASN A 211 64.93 49.57 41.38
CA ASN A 211 65.15 48.55 42.40
C ASN A 211 64.09 48.62 43.51
N GLN A 212 63.66 49.82 43.91
CA GLN A 212 62.57 49.98 44.87
C GLN A 212 61.25 49.45 44.32
N ILE A 213 60.89 49.79 43.08
CA ILE A 213 59.67 49.28 42.43
C ILE A 213 59.71 47.75 42.32
N PHE A 214 60.87 47.18 41.97
CA PHE A 214 61.03 45.74 41.87
C PHE A 214 60.95 45.06 43.25
N ALA A 215 61.55 45.66 44.28
CA ALA A 215 61.45 45.18 45.66
C ALA A 215 60.00 45.24 46.16
N ASP A 216 59.28 46.32 45.88
CA ASP A 216 57.87 46.49 46.24
C ASP A 216 56.98 45.48 45.50
N PHE A 217 57.25 45.22 44.21
CA PHE A 217 56.56 44.17 43.44
C PHE A 217 56.80 42.78 44.04
N CYS A 218 58.05 42.43 44.33
CA CYS A 218 58.36 41.13 44.93
C CYS A 218 57.74 40.97 46.33
N LYS A 219 57.71 42.06 47.09
CA LYS A 219 57.11 42.08 48.43
C LYS A 219 55.59 41.97 48.40
N ASN A 220 54.93 42.71 47.52
CA ASN A 220 53.48 42.83 47.51
C ASN A 220 52.79 41.76 46.68
N GLU A 221 53.34 41.40 45.51
CA GLU A 221 52.70 40.47 44.55
C GLU A 221 53.18 39.03 44.73
N ILE A 222 54.47 38.82 45.02
CA ILE A 222 55.04 37.48 45.29
C ILE A 222 54.97 37.15 46.78
N GLY A 223 54.85 38.18 47.64
CA GLY A 223 54.74 38.03 49.08
C GLY A 223 56.06 37.68 49.78
N GLY A 224 57.21 37.83 49.14
CA GLY A 224 58.51 37.50 49.73
C GLY A 224 59.22 38.73 50.29
N GLN A 225 59.66 38.67 51.55
CA GLN A 225 60.40 39.78 52.19
C GLN A 225 61.89 39.78 51.83
N ASP A 226 62.44 38.62 51.50
CA ASP A 226 63.82 38.45 51.06
C ASP A 226 63.95 37.59 49.79
N ILE A 227 65.14 37.61 49.18
CA ILE A 227 65.40 36.94 47.91
C ILE A 227 65.32 35.41 47.99
N ASN A 228 65.58 34.82 49.15
CA ASN A 228 65.52 33.37 49.35
C ASN A 228 64.06 32.90 49.51
N GLU A 229 63.23 33.71 50.17
CA GLU A 229 61.80 33.49 50.30
C GLU A 229 61.10 33.63 48.95
N ILE A 230 61.45 34.67 48.17
CA ILE A 230 60.98 34.84 46.78
C ILE A 230 61.36 33.60 45.96
N ARG A 231 62.63 33.17 46.03
CA ARG A 231 63.10 31.98 45.29
C ARG A 231 62.38 30.70 45.70
N THR A 232 62.10 30.53 46.99
CA THR A 232 61.35 29.37 47.50
C THR A 232 59.88 29.40 47.08
N LYS A 233 59.24 30.57 47.13
CA LYS A 233 57.85 30.77 46.69
C LYS A 233 57.66 30.61 45.18
N LEU A 234 58.69 30.91 44.39
CA LEU A 234 58.74 30.59 42.96
C LEU A 234 59.13 29.12 42.70
N ASN A 235 59.23 28.27 43.73
CA ASN A 235 59.68 26.87 43.65
C ASN A 235 61.02 26.71 42.91
N GLY A 236 61.92 27.68 43.07
CA GLY A 236 63.22 27.70 42.39
C GLY A 236 63.17 28.02 40.89
N ARG A 237 61.97 28.26 40.33
CA ARG A 237 61.83 28.65 38.93
C ARG A 237 62.39 30.04 38.69
N THR A 238 63.03 30.19 37.55
CA THR A 238 63.52 31.48 37.08
C THR A 238 62.36 32.30 36.50
N LEU A 239 62.48 33.63 36.51
CA LEU A 239 61.49 34.51 35.89
C LEU A 239 61.27 34.16 34.40
N THR A 240 62.32 33.74 33.71
CA THR A 240 62.26 33.31 32.31
C THR A 240 61.34 32.10 32.13
N GLU A 241 61.49 31.06 32.95
CA GLU A 241 60.62 29.87 32.89
C GLU A 241 59.14 30.21 33.16
N ILE A 242 58.87 31.16 34.06
CA ILE A 242 57.50 31.61 34.36
C ILE A 242 56.92 32.41 33.20
N LEU A 243 57.72 33.23 32.53
CA LEU A 243 57.29 33.99 31.36
C LEU A 243 57.03 33.07 30.16
N GLU A 244 57.90 32.09 29.92
CA GLU A 244 57.69 31.05 28.89
C GLU A 244 56.41 30.24 29.17
N GLU A 245 56.17 29.82 30.42
CA GLU A 245 54.94 29.10 30.76
C GLU A 245 53.68 29.96 30.56
N ASN A 246 53.74 31.26 30.84
CA ASN A 246 52.63 32.18 30.58
C ASN A 246 52.36 32.35 29.07
N GLU A 247 53.41 32.42 28.25
CA GLU A 247 53.27 32.47 26.79
C GLU A 247 52.62 31.19 26.24
N ASP A 248 53.00 30.02 26.78
CA ASP A 248 52.36 28.73 26.47
C ASP A 248 50.88 28.71 26.90
N TYR A 249 50.56 29.27 28.07
CA TYR A 249 49.17 29.38 28.53
C TYR A 249 48.34 30.29 27.62
N GLU A 250 48.86 31.45 27.21
CA GLU A 250 48.17 32.36 26.29
C GLU A 250 47.88 31.66 24.97
N THR A 251 48.88 31.00 24.38
CA THR A 251 48.72 30.21 23.15
C THR A 251 47.66 29.12 23.31
N LYS A 252 47.67 28.40 24.43
CA LYS A 252 46.68 27.35 24.72
C LYS A 252 45.27 27.94 24.92
N THR A 253 45.14 29.12 25.54
CA THR A 253 43.84 29.79 25.66
C THR A 253 43.31 30.26 24.32
N ASP A 254 44.16 30.71 23.40
CA ASP A 254 43.77 31.10 22.05
C ASP A 254 43.33 29.88 21.23
N GLU A 255 44.06 28.76 21.31
CA GLU A 255 43.66 27.50 20.68
C GLU A 255 42.30 27.00 21.19
N LEU A 256 42.07 27.05 22.50
CA LEU A 256 40.79 26.67 23.10
C LEU A 256 39.66 27.60 22.68
N THR A 257 39.92 28.90 22.60
CA THR A 257 38.96 29.91 22.13
C THR A 257 38.56 29.65 20.69
N ARG A 258 39.54 29.35 19.83
CA ARG A 258 39.30 29.00 18.42
C ARG A 258 38.51 27.70 18.30
N LYS A 259 38.91 26.63 18.98
CA LYS A 259 38.18 25.34 18.98
C LYS A 259 36.75 25.48 19.48
N LYS A 260 36.53 26.32 20.49
CA LYS A 260 35.18 26.66 20.98
C LYS A 260 34.35 27.30 19.87
N GLY A 261 34.89 28.28 19.15
CA GLY A 261 34.21 28.90 18.02
C GLY A 261 33.88 27.93 16.87
N GLU A 262 34.81 27.01 16.56
CA GLU A 262 34.59 25.95 15.55
C GLU A 262 33.44 25.02 15.97
N LEU A 263 33.40 24.58 17.23
CA LEU A 263 32.33 23.74 17.78
C LEU A 263 30.98 24.47 17.84
N GLU A 264 30.95 25.76 18.20
CA GLU A 264 29.72 26.56 18.20
C GLU A 264 29.14 26.71 16.78
N ALA A 265 30.01 26.89 15.78
CA ALA A 265 29.62 26.92 14.38
C ALA A 265 29.07 25.57 13.89
N GLU A 266 29.71 24.46 14.28
CA GLU A 266 29.25 23.11 13.95
C GLU A 266 27.88 22.81 14.58
N ILE A 267 27.68 23.14 15.86
CA ILE A 267 26.39 22.99 16.56
C ILE A 267 25.30 23.80 15.86
N THR A 268 25.60 25.03 15.43
CA THR A 268 24.65 25.89 14.72
C THR A 268 24.27 25.30 13.35
N SER A 269 25.26 24.76 12.63
CA SER A 269 25.05 24.07 11.36
C SER A 269 24.17 22.83 11.52
N LEU A 270 24.50 21.95 12.48
CA LEU A 270 23.73 20.74 12.80
C LEU A 270 22.29 21.06 13.24
N THR A 271 22.11 22.08 14.07
CA THR A 271 20.79 22.53 14.52
C THR A 271 19.94 23.00 13.34
N THR A 272 20.53 23.76 12.42
CA THR A 272 19.84 24.21 11.20
C THR A 272 19.46 23.05 10.29
N ALA A 273 20.38 22.10 10.09
CA ALA A 273 20.12 20.90 9.30
C ALA A 273 19.00 20.04 9.89
N TYR A 274 18.98 19.85 11.22
CA TYR A 274 17.92 19.12 11.91
C TYR A 274 16.56 19.83 11.77
N LYS A 275 16.52 21.15 11.97
CA LYS A 275 15.31 21.95 11.79
C LYS A 275 14.74 21.82 10.36
N ASN A 276 15.60 21.81 9.34
CA ASN A 276 15.17 21.60 7.96
C ASN A 276 14.57 20.20 7.73
N ARG A 277 15.20 19.15 8.28
CA ARG A 277 14.65 17.78 8.22
C ARG A 277 13.30 17.66 8.91
N VAL A 278 13.13 18.30 10.07
CA VAL A 278 11.83 18.34 10.78
C VAL A 278 10.75 19.01 9.92
N ASN A 279 11.04 20.17 9.35
CA ASN A 279 10.10 20.88 8.48
C ASN A 279 9.71 20.05 7.24
N GLU A 280 10.64 19.28 6.68
CA GLU A 280 10.37 18.39 5.54
C GLU A 280 9.43 17.24 5.94
N LYS A 281 9.68 16.61 7.09
CA LYS A 281 8.81 15.56 7.64
C LYS A 281 7.41 16.11 7.96
N GLU A 282 7.30 17.32 8.50
CA GLU A 282 6.01 17.98 8.74
C GLU A 282 5.22 18.20 7.44
N ARG A 283 5.88 18.66 6.36
CA ARG A 283 5.25 18.81 5.04
C ARG A 283 4.78 17.47 4.46
N LEU A 284 5.51 16.39 4.70
CA LEU A 284 5.10 15.05 4.29
C LEU A 284 3.86 14.59 5.06
N ILE A 285 3.83 14.81 6.38
CA ILE A 285 2.67 14.53 7.23
C ILE A 285 1.43 15.29 6.72
N THR A 286 1.56 16.58 6.39
CA THR A 286 0.45 17.37 5.84
C THR A 286 -0.08 16.77 4.52
N ARG A 287 0.81 16.41 3.59
CA ARG A 287 0.42 15.77 2.31
C ARG A 287 -0.31 14.44 2.53
N LEU A 288 0.21 13.58 3.40
CA LEU A 288 -0.43 12.29 3.71
C LEU A 288 -1.79 12.47 4.41
N GLN A 289 -1.95 13.51 5.22
CA GLN A 289 -3.25 13.83 5.84
C GLN A 289 -4.28 14.31 4.81
N GLU A 290 -3.87 15.08 3.80
CA GLU A 290 -4.73 15.50 2.69
C GLU A 290 -5.14 14.30 1.82
N GLU A 291 -4.19 13.45 1.44
CA GLU A 291 -4.45 12.23 0.67
C GLU A 291 -5.39 11.28 1.42
N LYS A 292 -5.20 11.10 2.73
CA LYS A 292 -6.11 10.32 3.58
C LYS A 292 -7.53 10.88 3.55
N LYS A 293 -7.70 12.21 3.61
CA LYS A 293 -9.03 12.85 3.52
C LYS A 293 -9.65 12.61 2.15
N GLU A 294 -8.88 12.73 1.07
CA GLU A 294 -9.35 12.48 -0.29
C GLU A 294 -9.78 11.01 -0.49
N LEU A 295 -9.02 10.05 0.02
CA LEU A 295 -9.39 8.64 -0.02
C LEU A 295 -10.65 8.38 0.82
N GLN A 296 -10.78 9.01 1.99
CA GLN A 296 -12.00 8.90 2.79
C GLN A 296 -13.24 9.46 2.08
N THR A 297 -13.12 10.57 1.33
CA THR A 297 -14.24 11.10 0.55
C THR A 297 -14.57 10.19 -0.63
N LYS A 298 -13.56 9.66 -1.35
CA LYS A 298 -13.75 8.65 -2.41
C LYS A 298 -14.46 7.40 -1.89
N VAL A 299 -14.06 6.87 -0.73
CA VAL A 299 -14.71 5.70 -0.10
C VAL A 299 -16.15 6.03 0.31
N LYS A 300 -16.40 7.19 0.93
CA LYS A 300 -17.77 7.62 1.26
C LYS A 300 -18.66 7.74 0.02
N ASN A 301 -18.14 8.25 -1.08
CA ASN A 301 -18.88 8.35 -2.34
C ASN A 301 -19.14 6.97 -2.96
N LYS A 302 -18.16 6.06 -2.96
CA LYS A 302 -18.35 4.66 -3.39
C LYS A 302 -19.40 3.94 -2.52
N ALA A 303 -19.40 4.16 -1.21
CA ALA A 303 -20.41 3.56 -0.32
C ALA A 303 -21.84 4.03 -0.65
N LYS A 304 -22.03 5.32 -0.94
CA LYS A 304 -23.34 5.84 -1.39
C LYS A 304 -23.82 5.21 -2.70
N LEU A 305 -22.92 5.04 -3.66
CA LEU A 305 -23.23 4.36 -4.93
C LEU A 305 -23.64 2.91 -4.69
N LEU A 306 -22.99 2.20 -3.75
CA LEU A 306 -23.33 0.83 -3.40
C LEU A 306 -24.72 0.74 -2.75
N ASP A 307 -25.08 1.69 -1.89
CA ASP A 307 -26.41 1.74 -1.26
C ASP A 307 -27.51 2.01 -2.32
N GLU A 308 -27.24 2.87 -3.31
CA GLU A 308 -28.13 3.12 -4.45
C GLU A 308 -28.29 1.87 -5.32
N GLU A 309 -27.19 1.17 -5.62
CA GLU A 309 -27.21 -0.07 -6.40
C GLU A 309 -27.97 -1.20 -5.67
N GLN A 310 -27.79 -1.33 -4.35
CA GLN A 310 -28.54 -2.30 -3.54
C GLN A 310 -30.05 -1.97 -3.49
N LEU A 311 -30.41 -0.68 -3.47
CA LEU A 311 -31.81 -0.25 -3.53
C LEU A 311 -32.46 -0.59 -4.88
N GLU A 312 -31.72 -0.43 -5.97
CA GLU A 312 -32.18 -0.77 -7.32
C GLU A 312 -32.29 -2.28 -7.53
N ALA A 313 -31.37 -3.07 -6.97
CA ALA A 313 -31.46 -4.53 -6.92
C ALA A 313 -32.74 -4.99 -6.18
N LYS A 314 -33.06 -4.42 -5.02
CA LYS A 314 -34.31 -4.72 -4.29
C LYS A 314 -35.57 -4.39 -5.09
N LYS A 315 -35.59 -3.27 -5.82
CA LYS A 315 -36.71 -2.93 -6.72
C LYS A 315 -36.85 -3.95 -7.85
N SER A 316 -35.72 -4.43 -8.36
CA SER A 316 -35.67 -5.45 -9.40
C SER A 316 -36.20 -6.80 -8.91
N GLU A 317 -35.81 -7.23 -7.70
CA GLU A 317 -36.37 -8.42 -7.04
C GLU A 317 -37.88 -8.32 -6.83
N GLY A 318 -38.37 -7.14 -6.43
CA GLY A 318 -39.82 -6.87 -6.32
C GLY A 318 -40.57 -7.00 -7.66
N ARG A 319 -39.93 -6.60 -8.76
CA ARG A 319 -40.50 -6.80 -10.11
C ARG A 319 -40.47 -8.26 -10.54
N ILE A 320 -39.38 -8.98 -10.25
CA ILE A 320 -39.24 -10.41 -10.55
C ILE A 320 -40.33 -11.21 -9.83
N THR A 321 -40.50 -11.01 -8.53
CA THR A 321 -41.53 -11.70 -7.73
C THR A 321 -42.95 -11.38 -8.22
N SER A 322 -43.22 -10.13 -8.60
CA SER A 322 -44.51 -9.76 -9.21
C SER A 322 -44.76 -10.46 -10.55
N LEU A 323 -43.75 -10.56 -11.41
CA LEU A 323 -43.85 -11.26 -12.69
C LEU A 323 -43.99 -12.79 -12.53
N GLU A 324 -43.29 -13.38 -11.56
CA GLU A 324 -43.43 -14.80 -11.22
C GLU A 324 -44.85 -15.12 -10.76
N THR A 325 -45.45 -14.25 -9.94
CA THR A 325 -46.83 -14.38 -9.47
C THR A 325 -47.82 -14.37 -10.65
N GLN A 326 -47.67 -13.41 -11.56
CA GLN A 326 -48.49 -13.35 -12.78
C GLN A 326 -48.30 -14.59 -13.67
N LEU A 327 -47.07 -15.11 -13.76
CA LEU A 327 -46.78 -16.33 -14.50
C LEU A 327 -47.45 -17.57 -13.89
N THR A 328 -47.50 -17.66 -12.55
CA THR A 328 -48.23 -18.72 -11.87
C THR A 328 -49.74 -18.62 -12.08
N GLU A 329 -50.32 -17.42 -12.00
CA GLU A 329 -51.75 -17.18 -12.27
C GLU A 329 -52.12 -17.59 -13.71
N LEU A 330 -51.34 -17.16 -14.70
CA LEU A 330 -51.52 -17.55 -16.10
C LEU A 330 -51.38 -19.06 -16.31
N LYS A 331 -50.47 -19.73 -15.61
CA LYS A 331 -50.33 -21.19 -15.68
C LYS A 331 -51.55 -21.91 -15.12
N THR A 332 -52.11 -21.41 -14.01
CA THR A 332 -53.34 -21.98 -13.44
C THR A 332 -54.55 -21.76 -14.34
N GLU A 333 -54.65 -20.59 -14.99
CA GLU A 333 -55.71 -20.29 -15.96
C GLU A 333 -55.63 -21.23 -17.18
N ILE A 334 -54.43 -21.44 -17.74
CA ILE A 334 -54.22 -22.40 -18.84
C ILE A 334 -54.59 -23.83 -18.43
N GLN A 335 -54.26 -24.26 -17.21
CA GLN A 335 -54.66 -25.59 -16.72
C GLN A 335 -56.18 -25.72 -16.60
N GLN A 336 -56.84 -24.66 -16.14
CA GLN A 336 -58.29 -24.65 -16.01
C GLN A 336 -58.98 -24.70 -17.38
N ASP A 337 -58.52 -23.91 -18.35
CA ASP A 337 -59.00 -23.95 -19.74
C ASP A 337 -58.80 -25.33 -20.37
N GLN A 338 -57.66 -25.99 -20.13
CA GLN A 338 -57.41 -27.35 -20.60
C GLN A 338 -58.37 -28.36 -19.97
N GLN A 339 -58.68 -28.21 -18.68
CA GLN A 339 -59.64 -29.06 -17.97
C GLN A 339 -61.05 -28.88 -18.55
N GLU A 340 -61.49 -27.63 -18.73
CA GLU A 340 -62.80 -27.29 -19.32
C GLU A 340 -62.92 -27.84 -20.74
N HIS A 341 -61.87 -27.68 -21.55
CA HIS A 341 -61.82 -28.23 -22.90
C HIS A 341 -61.90 -29.78 -22.90
N HIS A 342 -61.21 -30.46 -21.97
CA HIS A 342 -61.36 -31.91 -21.81
C HIS A 342 -62.76 -32.32 -21.40
N ASP A 343 -63.42 -31.56 -20.54
CA ASP A 343 -64.79 -31.82 -20.10
C ASP A 343 -65.81 -31.57 -21.24
N GLN A 344 -65.59 -30.54 -22.06
CA GLN A 344 -66.36 -30.32 -23.29
C GLN A 344 -66.20 -31.50 -24.27
N LEU A 345 -64.98 -31.99 -24.48
CA LEU A 345 -64.74 -33.19 -25.31
C LEU A 345 -65.45 -34.43 -24.74
N ARG A 346 -65.47 -34.60 -23.41
CA ARG A 346 -66.24 -35.67 -22.75
C ARG A 346 -67.74 -35.54 -23.01
N GLN A 347 -68.29 -34.34 -22.87
CA GLN A 347 -69.70 -34.08 -23.15
C GLN A 347 -70.06 -34.35 -24.62
N ILE A 348 -69.21 -33.92 -25.55
CA ILE A 348 -69.39 -34.18 -26.99
C ILE A 348 -69.40 -35.69 -27.26
N ASN A 349 -68.45 -36.46 -26.70
CA ASN A 349 -68.41 -37.91 -26.90
C ASN A 349 -69.67 -38.63 -26.37
N LEU A 350 -70.23 -38.17 -25.25
CA LEU A 350 -71.47 -38.72 -24.69
C LEU A 350 -72.69 -38.52 -25.61
N LEU A 351 -72.68 -37.53 -26.51
CA LEU A 351 -73.76 -37.31 -27.48
C LEU A 351 -73.73 -38.33 -28.63
N PHE A 352 -72.56 -38.89 -28.95
CA PHE A 352 -72.39 -39.83 -30.08
C PHE A 352 -72.51 -41.29 -29.67
N ASP A 353 -72.18 -41.64 -28.42
CA ASP A 353 -72.36 -42.98 -27.88
C ASP A 353 -72.71 -42.91 -26.37
N PRO A 354 -73.97 -43.15 -25.96
CA PRO A 354 -74.37 -43.08 -24.56
C PRO A 354 -73.75 -44.19 -23.67
N ASN A 355 -73.16 -45.23 -24.28
CA ASN A 355 -72.42 -46.27 -23.57
C ASN A 355 -70.90 -45.96 -23.44
N ALA A 356 -70.44 -44.81 -23.96
CA ALA A 356 -69.05 -44.31 -23.87
C ALA A 356 -68.53 -44.00 -22.46
N LYS A 357 -69.27 -44.35 -21.40
CA LYS A 357 -68.90 -44.08 -19.99
C LYS A 357 -67.52 -44.64 -19.58
N ASN A 358 -66.98 -45.62 -20.32
CA ASN A 358 -65.68 -46.23 -20.05
C ASN A 358 -64.47 -45.51 -20.69
N TYR A 359 -64.65 -44.39 -21.39
CA TYR A 359 -63.52 -43.63 -21.97
C TYR A 359 -62.86 -42.65 -20.99
N SER A 360 -63.17 -42.73 -19.69
CA SER A 360 -62.52 -41.94 -18.63
C SER A 360 -60.99 -42.15 -18.55
N GLU A 361 -60.45 -43.17 -19.21
CA GLU A 361 -59.03 -43.52 -19.22
C GLU A 361 -58.32 -43.29 -20.56
N ILE A 362 -58.95 -42.63 -21.55
CA ILE A 362 -58.18 -42.18 -22.71
C ILE A 362 -57.31 -41.00 -22.27
N ASP A 363 -56.07 -41.30 -21.95
CA ASP A 363 -55.00 -40.34 -21.75
C ASP A 363 -54.68 -39.64 -23.08
N PHE A 364 -55.33 -38.49 -23.32
CA PHE A 364 -55.10 -37.65 -24.49
C PHE A 364 -53.74 -36.93 -24.45
N THR A 365 -52.89 -37.12 -23.42
CA THR A 365 -51.54 -36.53 -23.39
C THR A 365 -50.55 -37.19 -24.36
N GLY A 366 -50.98 -38.19 -25.14
CA GLY A 366 -50.17 -38.78 -26.21
C GLY A 366 -49.08 -39.74 -25.73
N SER A 367 -49.16 -40.23 -24.49
CA SER A 367 -48.14 -41.11 -23.90
C SER A 367 -48.36 -42.62 -24.18
N SER A 368 -49.53 -43.03 -24.68
CA SER A 368 -49.85 -44.45 -24.91
C SER A 368 -49.66 -44.88 -26.37
N CYS A 369 -48.39 -45.03 -26.77
CA CYS A 369 -48.03 -45.82 -27.96
C CYS A 369 -48.21 -47.33 -27.64
N PRO A 370 -48.88 -48.12 -28.48
CA PRO A 370 -49.11 -49.54 -28.21
C PRO A 370 -47.78 -50.31 -28.17
N LYS A 371 -47.56 -51.00 -27.05
CA LYS A 371 -46.39 -51.84 -26.77
C LYS A 371 -46.27 -52.98 -27.78
N GLY A 372 -45.61 -52.72 -28.90
CA GLY A 372 -44.97 -53.72 -29.73
C GLY A 372 -43.63 -54.11 -29.10
N GLN A 373 -43.58 -55.33 -28.58
CA GLN A 373 -42.41 -56.15 -28.24
C GLN A 373 -41.03 -55.46 -28.45
N ARG A 374 -40.48 -54.91 -27.38
CA ARG A 374 -39.02 -54.81 -27.20
C ARG A 374 -38.67 -55.42 -25.86
N GLU A 375 -38.26 -56.68 -25.94
CA GLU A 375 -37.60 -57.39 -24.86
C GLU A 375 -36.34 -56.64 -24.42
N GLN A 376 -36.21 -56.56 -23.10
CA GLN A 376 -34.97 -56.59 -22.33
C GLN A 376 -33.85 -55.65 -22.78
N ASN A 377 -33.82 -54.46 -22.18
CA ASN A 377 -32.58 -53.82 -21.71
C ASN A 377 -32.94 -52.66 -20.77
N ASN A 378 -33.29 -53.00 -19.53
CA ASN A 378 -33.34 -52.03 -18.45
C ASN A 378 -31.89 -51.71 -18.03
N PRO A 379 -31.41 -50.45 -18.16
CA PRO A 379 -30.15 -50.07 -17.53
C PRO A 379 -30.39 -49.98 -16.02
N ASN A 380 -29.57 -50.73 -15.28
CA ASN A 380 -29.51 -50.75 -13.83
C ASN A 380 -29.38 -49.30 -13.28
N PRO A 381 -30.24 -48.82 -12.36
CA PRO A 381 -30.18 -47.46 -11.82
C PRO A 381 -28.85 -47.08 -11.15
N GLU A 382 -28.03 -48.06 -10.74
CA GLU A 382 -26.65 -47.82 -10.26
C GLU A 382 -25.65 -47.32 -11.34
N GLN A 383 -26.01 -47.36 -12.63
CA GLN A 383 -25.15 -46.87 -13.72
C GLN A 383 -25.45 -45.42 -14.14
N MET A 384 -26.61 -44.85 -13.78
CA MET A 384 -26.89 -43.42 -14.03
C MET A 384 -26.24 -42.52 -12.98
N GLU A 385 -26.18 -42.96 -11.72
CA GLU A 385 -25.53 -42.20 -10.64
C GLU A 385 -24.01 -42.08 -10.86
N LYS A 386 -23.37 -43.09 -11.49
CA LYS A 386 -21.94 -43.02 -11.86
C LYS A 386 -21.63 -42.07 -13.01
N LYS A 387 -22.59 -41.75 -13.88
CA LYS A 387 -22.39 -40.77 -14.98
C LYS A 387 -22.47 -39.32 -14.51
N GLU A 388 -23.29 -39.01 -13.50
CA GLU A 388 -23.32 -37.68 -12.88
C GLU A 388 -22.10 -37.41 -12.00
N VAL A 389 -21.58 -38.42 -11.31
CA VAL A 389 -20.33 -38.27 -10.54
C VAL A 389 -19.11 -38.06 -11.46
N GLY A 390 -19.11 -38.68 -12.64
CA GLY A 390 -18.06 -38.49 -13.65
C GLY A 390 -17.99 -37.06 -14.22
N THR A 391 -19.15 -36.46 -14.54
CA THR A 391 -19.20 -35.08 -15.05
C THR A 391 -18.87 -34.04 -13.97
N GLN A 392 -19.20 -34.33 -12.70
CA GLN A 392 -18.85 -33.45 -11.58
C GLN A 392 -17.35 -33.49 -11.27
N TRP A 393 -16.69 -34.64 -11.45
CA TRP A 393 -15.23 -34.78 -11.31
C TRP A 393 -14.49 -34.01 -12.40
N ASP A 394 -14.94 -34.11 -13.67
CA ASP A 394 -14.36 -33.38 -14.80
C ASP A 394 -14.46 -31.85 -14.66
N LEU A 395 -15.57 -31.34 -14.12
CA LEU A 395 -15.73 -29.91 -13.81
C LEU A 395 -14.75 -29.44 -12.72
N LYS A 396 -14.54 -30.26 -11.69
CA LYS A 396 -13.58 -29.96 -10.60
C LYS A 396 -12.13 -29.99 -11.10
N GLU A 397 -11.81 -30.91 -12.00
CA GLU A 397 -10.47 -31.02 -12.59
C GLU A 397 -10.17 -29.87 -13.55
N ARG A 398 -11.14 -29.46 -14.39
CA ARG A 398 -11.02 -28.25 -15.23
C ARG A 398 -10.85 -26.99 -14.40
N ALA A 399 -11.58 -26.85 -13.30
CA ALA A 399 -11.42 -25.70 -12.40
C ALA A 399 -10.02 -25.67 -11.75
N ARG A 400 -9.47 -26.83 -11.37
CA ARG A 400 -8.09 -26.94 -10.86
C ARG A 400 -7.04 -26.63 -11.93
N GLU A 401 -7.22 -27.09 -13.17
CA GLU A 401 -6.33 -26.75 -14.27
C GLU A 401 -6.37 -25.26 -14.64
N GLY A 402 -7.56 -24.66 -14.69
CA GLY A 402 -7.70 -23.22 -14.90
C GLY A 402 -6.97 -22.41 -13.82
N LYS A 403 -7.05 -22.83 -12.56
CA LYS A 403 -6.34 -22.18 -11.45
C LYS A 403 -4.82 -22.30 -11.60
N ARG A 404 -4.29 -23.49 -11.95
CA ARG A 404 -2.85 -23.68 -12.20
C ARG A 404 -2.34 -22.84 -13.37
N TYR A 405 -3.14 -22.71 -14.43
CA TYR A 405 -2.80 -21.90 -15.58
C TYR A 405 -2.66 -20.42 -15.18
N VAL A 406 -3.64 -19.87 -14.48
CA VAL A 406 -3.61 -18.49 -13.98
C VAL A 406 -2.44 -18.24 -13.02
N GLU A 407 -2.18 -19.16 -12.08
CA GLU A 407 -1.02 -19.06 -11.19
C GLU A 407 0.30 -19.07 -11.95
N SER A 408 0.43 -19.87 -13.01
CA SER A 408 1.64 -19.91 -13.85
C SER A 408 1.83 -18.62 -14.66
N GLU A 409 0.74 -18.04 -15.17
CA GLU A 409 0.75 -16.79 -15.95
C GLU A 409 1.18 -15.62 -15.06
N ILE A 410 0.62 -15.52 -13.85
CA ILE A 410 0.99 -14.50 -12.85
C ILE A 410 2.47 -14.62 -12.47
N LYS A 411 2.95 -15.85 -12.23
CA LYS A 411 4.34 -16.09 -11.84
C LYS A 411 5.31 -15.65 -12.95
N ASN A 412 4.98 -15.94 -14.21
CA ASN A 412 5.75 -15.47 -15.37
C ASN A 412 5.71 -13.94 -15.51
N GLN A 413 4.56 -13.31 -15.28
CA GLN A 413 4.42 -11.87 -15.38
C GLN A 413 5.25 -11.14 -14.31
N VAL A 414 5.16 -11.58 -13.05
CA VAL A 414 5.99 -11.06 -11.95
C VAL A 414 7.48 -11.23 -12.25
N GLN A 415 7.87 -12.38 -12.81
CA GLN A 415 9.26 -12.67 -13.15
C GLN A 415 9.79 -11.80 -14.30
N GLN A 416 8.92 -11.36 -15.22
CA GLN A 416 9.27 -10.47 -16.33
C GLN A 416 9.25 -8.99 -15.94
N THR A 417 8.36 -8.55 -15.04
CA THR A 417 8.18 -7.12 -14.74
C THR A 417 8.88 -6.68 -13.46
N VAL A 418 8.83 -7.48 -12.40
CA VAL A 418 9.29 -7.07 -11.07
C VAL A 418 10.79 -7.32 -10.89
N ASN A 419 11.29 -8.47 -11.32
CA ASN A 419 12.70 -8.84 -11.14
C ASN A 419 13.71 -7.88 -11.81
N PRO A 420 13.47 -7.36 -13.03
CA PRO A 420 14.38 -6.39 -13.64
C PRO A 420 14.45 -5.09 -12.85
N HIS A 421 13.33 -4.61 -12.29
CA HIS A 421 13.31 -3.42 -11.45
C HIS A 421 14.02 -3.65 -10.12
N LEU A 422 13.81 -4.80 -9.48
CA LEU A 422 14.48 -5.16 -8.24
C LEU A 422 16.01 -5.22 -8.40
N ASN A 423 16.49 -5.76 -9.53
CA ASN A 423 17.92 -5.80 -9.84
C ASN A 423 18.49 -4.40 -10.09
N LYS A 424 17.73 -3.52 -10.74
CA LYS A 424 18.13 -2.13 -11.00
C LYS A 424 18.25 -1.31 -9.71
N VAL A 425 17.34 -1.53 -8.75
CA VAL A 425 17.36 -0.90 -7.42
C VAL A 425 18.56 -1.39 -6.61
N LYS A 426 18.89 -2.70 -6.68
CA LYS A 426 20.10 -3.24 -6.02
C LYS A 426 21.39 -2.66 -6.60
N GLU A 427 21.46 -2.45 -7.92
CA GLU A 427 22.63 -1.82 -8.57
C GLU A 427 22.79 -0.34 -8.18
N THR A 428 21.69 0.41 -7.99
CA THR A 428 21.79 1.81 -7.55
C THR A 428 22.08 1.96 -6.07
N ALA A 429 21.61 1.03 -5.23
CA ALA A 429 21.90 1.02 -3.79
C ALA A 429 23.36 0.63 -3.47
N LEU A 430 24.01 -0.17 -4.32
CA LEU A 430 25.38 -0.66 -4.10
C LEU A 430 26.48 0.19 -4.75
N LYS A 431 26.15 1.29 -5.44
CA LYS A 431 27.19 2.23 -5.90
C LYS A 431 27.68 3.06 -4.71
N PRO A 432 28.93 2.90 -4.25
CA PRO A 432 29.49 3.77 -3.23
C PRO A 432 29.44 5.21 -3.74
N ARG A 433 28.78 6.09 -2.98
CA ARG A 433 28.81 7.53 -3.20
C ARG A 433 30.28 7.95 -3.16
N ALA A 434 30.87 8.20 -4.34
CA ALA A 434 32.14 8.88 -4.44
C ALA A 434 31.94 10.29 -3.88
N TYR A 435 32.37 10.49 -2.64
CA TYR A 435 32.46 11.80 -2.03
C TYR A 435 33.51 12.59 -2.82
N TYR A 436 33.04 13.50 -3.66
CA TYR A 436 33.89 14.53 -4.24
C TYR A 436 34.42 15.39 -3.10
N ASN A 437 35.72 15.27 -2.84
CA ASN A 437 36.50 16.20 -2.04
C ASN A 437 36.63 17.52 -2.82
N ASP A 438 35.57 18.32 -2.84
CA ASP A 438 35.65 19.71 -3.25
C ASP A 438 36.18 20.53 -2.07
N GLN A 439 37.51 20.51 -1.89
CA GLN A 439 38.17 21.56 -1.12
C GLN A 439 38.24 22.83 -1.98
N PRO A 440 37.76 23.99 -1.50
CA PRO A 440 37.93 25.24 -2.20
C PRO A 440 39.42 25.62 -2.24
N PRO A 441 39.91 26.20 -3.35
CA PRO A 441 41.30 26.58 -3.48
C PRO A 441 41.63 27.71 -2.49
N PHE A 442 42.57 27.45 -1.59
CA PHE A 442 43.20 28.47 -0.77
C PHE A 442 43.89 29.48 -1.70
N TYR A 443 43.41 30.72 -1.69
CA TYR A 443 44.10 31.86 -2.27
C TYR A 443 45.37 32.16 -1.45
N ARG A 444 46.50 32.27 -2.15
CA ARG A 444 47.73 32.89 -1.67
C ARG A 444 47.73 34.38 -2.02
#